data_AF-A0A835X1E4-F1
#
_entry.id   AF-A0A835X1E4-F1
#
_cell.length_a   1.000
_cell.length_b   1.000
_cell.length_c   1.000
_cell.angle_alpha   90.00
_cell.angle_beta   90.00
_cell.angle_gamma   90.00
#
_symmetry.space_group_name_H-M   'P 1'
#
loop_
_entity.id
_entity.type
_entity.pdbx_description
1 polymer ?
#
loop_
_entity_poly.entity_id
_entity_poly.type
_entity_poly.pdbx_seq_one_letter_code
_entity_poly.pdbx_strand_id
1 'polypeptide(L)'
;MIDTWGGWNLFQELLVILDNIAKKYNTSVANVATKFILDKPAVAGVIIGVRLGISEHRDDNVKVFGLNLDSEDNAKIKSVVSKANDLFDKIGDCGNEYR
;
A
#
# COMPACT_ATOMS: atom_id res chain seq x y z
N MET A 1 2.49 -13.48 7.25
CA MET A 1 2.97 -12.15 6.84
C MET A 1 2.31 -11.05 7.66
N ILE A 2 0.97 -10.90 7.65
CA ILE A 2 0.27 -9.87 8.45
C ILE A 2 0.53 -10.04 9.95
N ASP A 3 0.44 -11.27 10.49
CA ASP A 3 0.72 -11.52 11.91
C ASP A 3 2.16 -11.14 12.29
N THR A 4 3.13 -11.44 11.41
CA THR A 4 4.54 -11.09 11.59
C THR A 4 4.77 -9.58 11.51
N TRP A 5 4.08 -8.90 10.59
CA TRP A 5 4.21 -7.45 10.37
C TRP A 5 3.70 -6.63 11.57
N GLY A 6 2.63 -7.07 12.22
CA GLY A 6 2.06 -6.37 13.38
C GLY A 6 0.63 -6.74 13.70
N GLY A 7 0.09 -7.78 13.06
CA GLY A 7 -1.23 -8.31 13.30
C GLY A 7 -2.34 -7.59 12.56
N TRP A 8 -3.52 -8.21 12.61
CA TRP A 8 -4.72 -7.73 11.91
C TRP A 8 -5.21 -6.38 12.40
N ASN A 9 -5.10 -6.08 13.69
CA ASN A 9 -5.55 -4.80 14.25
C ASN A 9 -4.76 -3.61 13.66
N LEU A 10 -3.44 -3.73 13.58
CA LEU A 10 -2.60 -2.70 12.98
C LEU A 10 -2.85 -2.58 11.47
N PHE A 11 -3.11 -3.71 10.80
CA PHE A 11 -3.46 -3.70 9.38
C PHE A 11 -4.80 -3.01 9.12
N GLN A 12 -5.81 -3.21 9.97
CA GLN A 12 -7.08 -2.49 9.89
C GLN A 12 -6.90 -0.99 10.15
N GLU A 13 -6.04 -0.61 11.10
CA GLU A 13 -5.69 0.81 11.32
C GLU A 13 -5.11 1.44 10.05
N LEU A 14 -4.19 0.74 9.38
CA LEU A 14 -3.62 1.20 8.11
C LEU A 14 -4.70 1.34 7.02
N LEU A 15 -5.57 0.35 6.88
CA LEU A 15 -6.65 0.39 5.88
C LEU A 15 -7.61 1.55 6.10
N VAL A 16 -7.96 1.88 7.34
CA VAL A 16 -8.80 3.05 7.66
C VAL A 16 -8.11 4.35 7.26
N ILE A 17 -6.81 4.49 7.52
CA ILE A 17 -6.05 5.67 7.09
C ILE A 17 -6.01 5.77 5.57
N LEU A 18 -5.72 4.67 4.88
CA LEU A 18 -5.68 4.64 3.42
C LEU A 18 -7.05 4.93 2.80
N ASP A 19 -8.14 4.44 3.39
CA ASP A 19 -9.51 4.70 2.93
C ASP A 19 -9.91 6.16 3.10
N ASN A 20 -9.54 6.80 4.21
CA ASN A 20 -9.77 8.23 4.41
C ASN A 20 -9.03 9.08 3.36
N ILE A 21 -7.79 8.72 3.04
CA ILE A 21 -7.01 9.38 1.98
C ILE A 21 -7.64 9.08 0.60
N ALA A 22 -8.05 7.85 0.36
CA ALA A 22 -8.68 7.45 -0.90
C ALA A 22 -9.95 8.26 -1.17
N LYS A 23 -10.78 8.47 -0.14
CA LYS A 23 -11.97 9.34 -0.19
C LYS A 23 -11.61 10.81 -0.48
N LYS A 24 -10.57 11.36 0.16
CA LYS A 24 -10.07 12.74 -0.10
C LYS A 24 -9.75 12.95 -1.59
N TYR A 25 -9.17 11.96 -2.26
CA TYR A 25 -8.76 12.05 -3.66
C TYR A 25 -9.73 11.39 -4.65
N ASN A 26 -10.91 10.93 -4.19
CA ASN A 26 -11.88 10.19 -5.00
C ASN A 26 -11.25 9.02 -5.80
N THR A 27 -10.42 8.24 -5.11
CA THR A 27 -9.68 7.10 -5.66
C THR A 27 -9.85 5.87 -4.76
N SER A 28 -9.16 4.77 -5.06
CA SER A 28 -9.19 3.54 -4.28
C SER A 28 -8.04 3.47 -3.27
N VAL A 29 -8.24 2.67 -2.21
CA VAL A 29 -7.19 2.28 -1.25
C VAL A 29 -5.96 1.70 -1.98
N ALA A 30 -6.20 0.92 -3.05
CA ALA A 30 -5.14 0.34 -3.87
C ALA A 30 -4.28 1.41 -4.55
N ASN A 31 -4.88 2.46 -5.10
CA ASN A 31 -4.14 3.57 -5.71
C ASN A 31 -3.34 4.38 -4.69
N VAL A 32 -3.88 4.61 -3.49
CA VAL A 32 -3.14 5.30 -2.41
C VAL A 32 -1.90 4.48 -2.01
N ALA A 33 -2.08 3.17 -1.77
CA ALA A 33 -0.97 2.29 -1.43
C ALA A 33 0.07 2.21 -2.56
N THR A 34 -0.38 2.09 -3.81
CA THR A 34 0.49 2.04 -4.99
C THR A 34 1.30 3.32 -5.13
N LYS A 35 0.64 4.49 -5.02
CA LYS A 35 1.29 5.80 -5.13
C LYS A 35 2.32 6.02 -4.03
N PHE A 36 1.99 5.65 -2.78
CA PHE A 36 2.92 5.75 -1.65
C PHE A 36 4.23 4.98 -1.89
N ILE A 37 4.16 3.82 -2.54
CA ILE A 37 5.36 3.05 -2.91
C ILE A 37 6.05 3.63 -4.13
N LEU A 38 5.30 4.01 -5.17
CA LEU A 38 5.83 4.57 -6.40
C LEU A 38 6.59 5.89 -6.19
N ASP A 39 6.21 6.67 -5.16
CA ASP A 39 6.86 7.94 -4.84
C ASP A 39 8.21 7.78 -4.10
N LYS A 40 8.62 6.56 -3.78
CA LYS A 40 9.94 6.34 -3.17
C LYS A 40 11.04 6.56 -4.22
N PRO A 41 12.13 7.29 -3.90
CA PRO A 41 13.19 7.62 -4.88
C PRO A 41 13.82 6.42 -5.59
N ALA A 42 13.85 5.25 -4.94
CA ALA A 42 14.45 4.03 -5.49
C ALA A 42 13.47 3.15 -6.30
N VAL A 43 12.19 3.53 -6.39
CA VAL A 43 11.14 2.73 -7.04
C VAL A 43 10.84 3.30 -8.43
N ALA A 44 11.17 2.54 -9.48
CA ALA A 44 10.88 2.92 -10.87
C ALA A 44 9.47 2.51 -11.33
N GLY A 45 8.83 1.57 -10.65
CA GLY A 45 7.50 1.07 -11.03
C GLY A 45 6.90 0.13 -9.99
N VAL A 46 5.59 -0.08 -10.09
CA VAL A 46 4.82 -1.03 -9.27
C VAL A 46 4.07 -1.99 -10.19
N ILE A 47 4.10 -3.27 -9.88
CA ILE A 47 3.40 -4.32 -10.64
C ILE A 47 2.08 -4.62 -9.92
N ILE A 48 0.96 -4.51 -10.64
CA ILE A 48 -0.38 -4.83 -10.12
C ILE A 48 -0.87 -6.12 -10.80
N GLY A 49 -1.10 -7.16 -10.00
CA GLY A 49 -1.72 -8.40 -10.48
C GLY A 49 -3.22 -8.23 -10.68
N VAL A 50 -3.75 -8.72 -11.81
CA VAL A 50 -5.17 -8.63 -12.17
C VAL A 50 -5.70 -9.94 -12.71
N ARG A 51 -7.03 -10.13 -12.67
CA ARG A 51 -7.71 -11.27 -13.34
C ARG A 51 -8.39 -10.76 -14.61
N LEU A 52 -7.70 -10.90 -15.74
CA LEU A 52 -8.19 -10.45 -17.05
C LEU A 52 -9.57 -11.05 -17.37
N GLY A 53 -10.50 -10.20 -17.82
CA GLY A 53 -11.88 -10.61 -18.14
C GLY A 53 -12.77 -10.91 -16.93
N ILE A 54 -12.26 -10.83 -15.70
CA ILE A 54 -13.06 -10.99 -14.47
C ILE A 54 -13.06 -9.67 -13.67
N SER A 55 -11.88 -9.21 -13.29
CA SER A 55 -11.69 -8.05 -12.42
C SER A 55 -10.31 -7.45 -12.69
N GLU A 56 -10.25 -6.53 -13.65
CA GLU A 56 -9.00 -5.93 -14.12
C GLU A 56 -8.76 -4.51 -13.62
N HIS A 57 -9.80 -3.81 -13.15
CA HIS A 57 -9.73 -2.48 -12.52
C HIS A 57 -8.84 -1.47 -13.28
N ARG A 58 -8.72 -1.60 -14.60
CA ARG A 58 -7.76 -0.83 -15.41
C ARG A 58 -7.99 0.67 -15.29
N ASP A 59 -9.24 1.10 -15.45
CA ASP A 59 -9.63 2.51 -15.36
C ASP A 59 -9.39 3.08 -13.96
N ASP A 60 -9.53 2.26 -12.93
CA ASP A 60 -9.23 2.70 -11.56
C ASP A 60 -7.72 2.79 -11.34
N ASN A 61 -6.96 1.76 -11.72
CA ASN A 61 -5.51 1.69 -11.54
C ASN A 61 -4.78 2.85 -12.25
N VAL A 62 -5.29 3.32 -13.40
CA VAL A 62 -4.70 4.48 -14.12
C VAL A 62 -4.76 5.77 -13.29
N LYS A 63 -5.70 5.91 -12.36
CA LYS A 63 -5.82 7.11 -11.50
C LYS A 63 -4.59 7.32 -10.61
N VAL A 64 -3.75 6.30 -10.40
CA VAL A 64 -2.50 6.43 -9.63
C VAL A 64 -1.59 7.53 -10.17
N PHE A 65 -1.58 7.76 -11.49
CA PHE A 65 -0.71 8.77 -12.12
C PHE A 65 -1.19 10.20 -11.89
N GLY A 66 -2.48 10.40 -11.61
CA GLY A 66 -3.05 11.70 -11.25
C GLY A 66 -3.05 11.98 -9.75
N LEU A 67 -2.71 10.98 -8.92
CA LEU A 67 -2.64 11.14 -7.48
C LEU A 67 -1.36 11.87 -7.09
N ASN A 68 -1.41 12.72 -6.07
CA ASN A 68 -0.25 13.33 -5.45
C ASN A 68 -0.47 13.41 -3.93
N LEU A 69 0.20 12.53 -3.19
CA LEU A 69 0.07 12.46 -1.73
C LEU A 69 0.83 13.62 -1.11
N ASP A 70 0.14 14.44 -0.32
CA ASP A 70 0.80 15.55 0.35
C ASP A 70 1.59 15.09 1.59
N SER A 71 2.25 16.03 2.27
CA SER A 71 3.02 15.74 3.46
C SER A 71 2.17 15.20 4.62
N GLU A 72 0.91 15.62 4.72
CA GLU A 72 0.00 15.18 5.78
C GLU A 72 -0.44 13.74 5.55
N ASP A 73 -0.80 13.38 4.31
CA ASP A 73 -1.16 12.02 3.93
C ASP A 73 0.02 11.06 4.18
N ASN A 74 1.22 11.47 3.76
CA ASN A 74 2.44 10.70 3.99
C ASN A 74 2.73 10.53 5.49
N ALA A 75 2.52 11.57 6.31
CA ALA A 75 2.70 11.49 7.75
C ALA A 75 1.69 10.52 8.41
N LYS A 76 0.42 10.56 7.98
CA LYS A 76 -0.63 9.64 8.46
C LYS A 76 -0.31 8.18 8.13
N ILE A 77 0.18 7.89 6.92
CA ILE A 77 0.57 6.52 6.55
C ILE A 77 1.78 6.09 7.39
N LYS A 78 2.80 6.95 7.51
CA LYS A 78 4.02 6.65 8.27
C LYS A 78 3.76 6.41 9.76
N SER A 79 2.81 7.12 10.37
CA SER A 79 2.51 6.96 11.80
C SER A 79 1.96 5.57 12.14
N VAL A 80 1.33 4.88 11.19
CA VAL A 80 0.88 3.50 11.34
C VAL A 80 1.99 2.52 11.00
N VAL A 81 2.65 2.70 9.84
CA VAL A 81 3.69 1.78 9.37
C VAL A 81 4.89 1.74 10.33
N SER A 82 5.20 2.84 11.03
CA SER A 82 6.28 2.87 12.04
C SER A 82 6.00 2.01 13.28
N LYS A 83 4.76 1.56 13.50
CA LYS A 83 4.40 0.64 14.59
C LYS A 83 4.64 -0.82 14.23
N ALA A 84 4.87 -1.12 12.95
CA ALA A 84 5.05 -2.47 12.46
C ALA A 84 6.46 -2.99 12.74
N ASN A 85 6.61 -4.31 12.78
CA ASN A 85 7.90 -4.97 12.78
C ASN A 85 8.57 -4.85 11.41
N ASP A 86 9.90 -4.75 11.41
CA ASP A 86 10.69 -4.91 10.19
C ASP A 86 10.57 -6.35 9.69
N LEU A 87 9.87 -6.53 8.56
CA LEU A 87 9.70 -7.85 7.95
C LEU A 87 11.00 -8.39 7.36
N PHE A 88 11.87 -7.53 6.85
CA PHE A 88 13.14 -7.97 6.30
C PHE A 88 14.01 -8.58 7.41
N ASP A 89 14.06 -7.96 8.59
CA ASP A 89 14.76 -8.53 9.74
C ASP A 89 14.13 -9.83 10.25
N LYS A 90 12.79 -9.94 10.19
CA LYS A 90 12.06 -11.10 10.73
C LYS A 90 12.05 -12.32 9.81
N ILE A 91 11.93 -12.13 8.50
CA ILE A 91 11.76 -13.22 7.53
C ILE A 91 12.69 -13.13 6.32
N GLY A 92 13.56 -12.13 6.23
CA GLY A 92 14.48 -11.95 5.10
C GLY A 92 13.78 -11.56 3.79
N ASP A 93 14.49 -11.73 2.68
CA ASP A 93 14.07 -11.30 1.34
C ASP A 93 13.15 -12.29 0.60
N CYS A 94 12.91 -13.48 1.17
CA CYS A 94 12.02 -14.49 0.61
C CYS A 94 10.77 -14.66 1.47
N GLY A 95 9.60 -14.63 0.84
CA GLY A 95 8.35 -15.00 1.47
C GLY A 95 8.29 -16.49 1.83
N ASN A 96 7.39 -16.85 2.74
CA ASN A 96 7.23 -18.23 3.21
C ASN A 96 6.66 -19.17 2.14
N GLU A 97 6.06 -18.63 1.08
CA GLU A 97 5.53 -19.42 -0.05
C GLU A 97 6.63 -20.14 -0.85
N TYR A 98 7.89 -19.72 -0.69
CA TYR A 98 9.06 -20.34 -1.33
C TYR A 98 9.99 -21.04 -0.32
N ARG A 99 9.58 -21.16 0.94
CA ARG A 99 10.28 -21.91 1.99
C ARG A 99 9.52 -23.16 2.38
#